data_AF-F3FPV7-F1
#
_entry.id   AF-F3FPV7-F1
#
_cell.length_a   1.000
_cell.length_b   1.000
_cell.length_c   1.000
_cell.angle_alpha   90.00
_cell.angle_beta   90.00
_cell.angle_gamma   90.00
#
_symmetry.space_group_name_H-M   'P 1'
#
loop_
_entity.id
_entity.type
_entity.pdbx_description
1 polymer ?
#
loop_
_entity_poly.entity_id
_entity_poly.type
_entity_poly.pdbx_seq_one_letter_code
_entity_poly.pdbx_strand_id
1 'polypeptide(L)'
;ERAEAARMKGRLRAWDSIAVARWGGVPESQCVQLGYFCLQLPAMQAAPDTPIGSREADLTDTRLFRQFNTLPLPGDNGQPTWNNLLADLRALILKARPQVVVMPHPAIDPHPDHICAQAAVREALLGLEWQPDVVLGYANHLHDNDRWPMGDAYSGISLPPVFDAALALVPYSLQLSVAAQRDKAMALGMMHDLLPPMPFKRRVRRALQRVLAGRHWPAEGENEFFRKAVRRHELFWCNRDL
;
A
#
# COMPACT_ATOMS: atom_id res chain seq x y z
N GLU A 1 3.30 -22.93 -15.51
CA GLU A 1 1.97 -22.29 -15.42
C GLU A 1 1.74 -21.40 -14.19
N ARG A 2 1.47 -21.92 -12.97
CA ARG A 2 1.14 -21.06 -11.81
C ARG A 2 2.25 -20.09 -11.39
N ALA A 3 3.49 -20.59 -11.28
CA ALA A 3 4.64 -19.75 -10.93
C ALA A 3 4.93 -18.68 -11.99
N GLU A 4 4.79 -19.01 -13.27
CA GLU A 4 4.94 -18.06 -14.37
C GLU A 4 3.85 -16.99 -14.37
N ALA A 5 2.60 -17.36 -14.08
CA ALA A 5 1.51 -16.40 -13.90
C ALA A 5 1.78 -15.46 -12.72
N ALA A 6 2.31 -15.97 -11.61
CA ALA A 6 2.71 -15.15 -10.46
C ALA A 6 3.86 -14.19 -10.81
N ARG A 7 4.89 -14.65 -11.55
CA ARG A 7 5.97 -13.81 -12.06
C ARG A 7 5.43 -12.72 -13.01
N MET A 8 4.53 -13.08 -13.92
CA MET A 8 3.90 -12.13 -14.84
C MET A 8 3.09 -11.07 -14.07
N LYS A 9 2.30 -11.49 -13.08
CA LYS A 9 1.56 -10.59 -12.20
C LYS A 9 2.49 -9.62 -11.45
N GLY A 10 3.61 -10.12 -10.91
CA GLY A 10 4.61 -9.27 -10.27
C GLY A 10 5.23 -8.26 -11.22
N ARG A 11 5.56 -8.66 -12.47
CA ARG A 11 6.07 -7.73 -13.51
C ARG A 11 5.04 -6.67 -13.88
N LEU A 12 3.76 -7.00 -13.92
CA LEU A 12 2.68 -6.05 -14.19
C LEU A 12 2.53 -5.03 -13.06
N ARG A 13 2.59 -5.48 -11.79
CA ARG A 13 2.60 -4.59 -10.62
C ARG A 13 3.81 -3.67 -10.58
N ALA A 14 4.96 -4.12 -11.09
CA ALA A 14 6.13 -3.28 -11.25
C ALA A 14 5.90 -2.15 -12.27
N TRP A 15 5.14 -2.38 -13.34
CA TRP A 15 4.73 -1.29 -14.23
C TRP A 15 3.74 -0.34 -13.55
N ASP A 16 2.74 -0.89 -12.88
CA ASP A 16 1.72 -0.09 -12.17
C ASP A 16 2.36 0.85 -11.14
N SER A 17 3.38 0.39 -10.39
CA SER A 17 4.06 1.22 -9.39
C SER A 17 4.79 2.44 -9.97
N ILE A 18 5.08 2.45 -11.27
CA ILE A 18 5.66 3.61 -11.97
C ILE A 18 4.55 4.43 -12.62
N ALA A 19 3.71 3.81 -13.44
CA ALA A 19 2.70 4.50 -14.23
C ALA A 19 1.63 5.18 -13.36
N VAL A 20 1.14 4.50 -12.32
CA VAL A 20 0.11 5.04 -11.41
C VAL A 20 0.66 6.21 -10.60
N ALA A 21 1.91 6.08 -10.11
CA ALA A 21 2.57 7.16 -9.38
C ALA A 21 2.79 8.39 -10.29
N ARG A 22 3.15 8.16 -11.56
CA ARG A 22 3.32 9.23 -12.55
C ARG A 22 2.01 9.95 -12.87
N TRP A 23 0.90 9.23 -12.94
CA TRP A 23 -0.43 9.84 -13.04
C TRP A 23 -0.73 10.76 -11.85
N GLY A 24 -0.35 10.33 -10.64
CA GLY A 24 -0.45 11.14 -9.42
C GLY A 24 0.57 12.28 -9.30
N GLY A 25 1.37 12.55 -10.33
CA GLY A 25 2.36 13.63 -10.37
C GLY A 25 3.74 13.29 -9.82
N VAL A 26 3.99 12.06 -9.37
CA VAL A 26 5.30 11.63 -8.87
C VAL A 26 6.17 11.20 -10.06
N PRO A 27 7.33 11.84 -10.32
CA PRO A 27 8.21 11.41 -11.41
C PRO A 27 8.78 10.02 -11.15
N GLU A 28 8.95 9.23 -12.22
CA GLU A 28 9.49 7.86 -12.14
C GLU A 28 10.86 7.79 -11.46
N SER A 29 11.68 8.85 -11.58
CA SER A 29 12.98 8.97 -10.91
C SER A 29 12.89 9.05 -9.38
N GLN A 30 11.70 9.28 -8.83
CA GLN A 30 11.39 9.26 -7.40
C GLN A 30 10.62 8.01 -6.98
N CYS A 31 10.30 7.11 -7.92
CA CYS A 31 9.67 5.84 -7.64
C CYS A 31 10.75 4.75 -7.50
N VAL A 32 10.76 4.04 -6.38
CA VAL A 32 11.72 2.96 -6.12
C VAL A 32 11.00 1.69 -5.74
N GLN A 33 11.40 0.60 -6.38
CA GLN A 33 10.85 -0.73 -6.19
C GLN A 33 11.81 -1.54 -5.32
N LEU A 34 11.38 -1.92 -4.12
CA LEU A 34 12.19 -2.76 -3.23
C LEU A 34 12.17 -4.24 -3.66
N GLY A 35 11.12 -4.68 -4.34
CA GLY A 35 11.05 -6.02 -4.97
C GLY A 35 10.94 -7.22 -4.03
N TYR A 36 10.80 -7.01 -2.72
CA TYR A 36 10.57 -8.09 -1.75
C TYR A 36 9.18 -8.72 -1.91
N PHE A 37 9.05 -9.98 -1.50
CA PHE A 37 7.90 -10.81 -1.85
C PHE A 37 6.74 -10.68 -0.86
N CYS A 38 5.52 -10.74 -1.42
CA CYS A 38 4.27 -10.70 -0.68
C CYS A 38 4.19 -11.83 0.37
N LEU A 39 3.72 -11.49 1.56
CA LEU A 39 3.55 -12.32 2.75
C LEU A 39 4.86 -12.92 3.29
N GLN A 40 6.01 -12.31 3.02
CA GLN A 40 7.30 -12.82 3.48
C GLN A 40 8.03 -11.91 4.46
N LEU A 41 7.62 -10.65 4.65
CA LEU A 41 8.30 -9.74 5.57
C LEU A 41 8.32 -10.25 7.02
N PRO A 42 7.26 -10.87 7.57
CA PRO A 42 7.33 -11.48 8.91
C PRO A 42 8.38 -12.57 9.04
N ALA A 43 8.53 -13.41 8.02
CA ALA A 43 9.55 -14.47 8.02
C ALA A 43 10.96 -13.90 7.86
N MET A 44 11.13 -12.85 7.05
CA MET A 44 12.40 -12.13 6.93
C MET A 44 12.78 -11.52 8.28
N GLN A 45 11.86 -10.82 8.94
CA GLN A 45 12.10 -10.19 10.24
C GLN A 45 12.48 -11.21 11.33
N ALA A 46 11.83 -12.38 11.34
CA ALA A 46 12.14 -13.45 12.29
C ALA A 46 13.50 -14.13 12.06
N ALA A 47 14.04 -14.07 10.83
CA ALA A 47 15.32 -14.65 10.46
C ALA A 47 16.13 -13.68 9.58
N PRO A 48 16.70 -12.60 10.15
CA PRO A 48 17.15 -11.43 9.39
C PRO A 48 18.19 -11.68 8.29
N ASP A 49 19.04 -12.69 8.47
CA ASP A 49 20.09 -13.09 7.53
C ASP A 49 19.65 -14.19 6.54
N THR A 50 18.50 -14.81 6.76
CA THR A 50 18.03 -15.92 5.93
C THR A 50 17.25 -15.39 4.73
N PRO A 51 17.63 -15.75 3.49
CA PRO A 51 16.84 -15.39 2.30
C PRO A 51 15.46 -16.06 2.31
N ILE A 52 14.39 -15.26 2.25
CA ILE A 52 13.01 -15.76 2.16
C ILE A 52 12.44 -15.53 0.75
N GLY A 53 12.35 -16.60 -0.04
CA GLY A 53 11.83 -16.55 -1.41
C GLY A 53 10.31 -16.36 -1.52
N SER A 54 9.81 -16.07 -2.72
CA SER A 54 8.39 -15.96 -3.00
C SER A 54 7.65 -17.28 -2.81
N ARG A 55 6.44 -17.24 -2.21
CA ARG A 55 5.55 -18.41 -2.06
C ARG A 55 4.98 -18.93 -3.38
N GLU A 56 4.71 -18.03 -4.33
CA GLU A 56 3.95 -18.36 -5.55
C GLU A 56 4.80 -18.35 -6.82
N ALA A 57 5.70 -17.36 -6.94
CA ALA A 57 6.51 -17.13 -8.13
C ALA A 57 7.74 -18.04 -8.27
N ASP A 58 8.00 -18.96 -7.32
CA ASP A 58 9.19 -19.82 -7.32
C ASP A 58 10.46 -19.03 -7.67
N LEU A 59 10.72 -18.00 -6.87
CA LEU A 59 11.74 -16.99 -7.12
C LEU A 59 12.36 -16.57 -5.80
N THR A 60 13.69 -16.53 -5.76
CA THR A 60 14.45 -15.98 -4.64
C THR A 60 15.19 -14.70 -5.02
N ASP A 61 15.26 -14.33 -6.30
CA ASP A 61 15.94 -13.10 -6.74
C ASP A 61 14.97 -11.92 -6.80
N THR A 62 15.19 -10.90 -5.97
CA THR A 62 14.34 -9.69 -5.92
C THR A 62 14.46 -8.79 -7.16
N ARG A 63 15.56 -8.91 -7.92
CA ARG A 63 15.89 -7.96 -9.01
C ARG A 63 14.90 -7.98 -10.16
N LEU A 64 14.19 -9.09 -10.38
CA LEU A 64 13.13 -9.15 -11.39
C LEU A 64 12.07 -8.05 -11.19
N PHE A 65 11.79 -7.71 -9.94
CA PHE A 65 10.80 -6.69 -9.57
C PHE A 65 11.41 -5.32 -9.25
N ARG A 66 12.72 -5.15 -9.52
CA ARG A 66 13.47 -3.89 -9.40
C ARG A 66 13.84 -3.29 -10.76
N GLN A 67 13.36 -3.88 -11.86
CA GLN A 67 13.82 -3.60 -13.23
C GLN A 67 13.67 -2.13 -13.69
N PHE A 68 12.86 -1.31 -13.01
CA PHE A 68 12.66 0.10 -13.34
C PHE A 68 13.40 1.07 -12.41
N ASN A 69 14.14 0.56 -11.42
CA ASN A 69 14.95 1.41 -10.56
C ASN A 69 16.07 2.06 -11.37
N THR A 70 16.17 3.39 -11.28
CA THR A 70 17.24 4.18 -11.92
C THR A 70 18.43 4.42 -10.99
N LEU A 71 18.36 3.92 -9.76
CA LEU A 71 19.39 4.03 -8.75
C LEU A 71 19.76 2.64 -8.20
N PRO A 72 21.05 2.40 -7.91
CA PRO A 72 21.49 1.18 -7.27
C PRO A 72 21.02 1.15 -5.81
N LEU A 73 20.62 -0.03 -5.36
CA LEU A 73 20.25 -0.31 -3.97
C LEU A 73 21.26 -1.28 -3.34
N PRO A 74 21.61 -1.13 -2.05
CA PRO A 74 22.49 -2.09 -1.35
C PRO A 74 22.10 -3.57 -1.52
N GLY A 75 20.81 -3.87 -1.56
CA GLY A 75 20.22 -5.19 -1.76
C GLY A 75 20.24 -5.72 -3.20
N ASP A 76 20.90 -5.06 -4.14
CA ASP A 76 21.00 -5.51 -5.54
C ASP A 76 21.90 -6.74 -5.75
N ASN A 77 22.35 -7.37 -4.66
CA ASN A 77 22.78 -8.78 -4.65
C ASN A 77 21.60 -9.76 -4.87
N GLY A 78 20.36 -9.26 -4.87
CA GLY A 78 19.13 -10.00 -5.16
C GLY A 78 18.59 -10.83 -4.00
N GLN A 79 19.23 -10.82 -2.82
CA GLN A 79 18.84 -11.67 -1.70
C GLN A 79 17.67 -11.04 -0.90
N PRO A 80 16.55 -11.77 -0.70
CA PRO A 80 15.37 -11.30 0.03
C PRO A 80 15.54 -11.49 1.54
N THR A 81 16.51 -10.77 2.13
CA THR A 81 16.79 -10.79 3.56
C THR A 81 16.27 -9.51 4.23
N TRP A 82 16.00 -9.57 5.54
CA TRP A 82 15.61 -8.38 6.31
C TRP A 82 16.73 -7.34 6.30
N ASN A 83 17.97 -7.79 6.47
CA ASN A 83 19.13 -6.89 6.50
C ASN A 83 19.32 -6.14 5.18
N ASN A 84 19.05 -6.77 4.03
CA ASN A 84 19.03 -6.05 2.75
C ASN A 84 17.88 -5.04 2.68
N LEU A 85 16.68 -5.39 3.18
CA LEU A 85 15.54 -4.46 3.19
C LEU A 85 15.86 -3.22 4.03
N LEU A 86 16.45 -3.41 5.22
CA LEU A 86 16.89 -2.30 6.08
C LEU A 86 17.97 -1.44 5.42
N ALA A 87 18.94 -2.07 4.76
CA ALA A 87 19.99 -1.34 4.05
C ALA A 87 19.42 -0.50 2.90
N ASP A 88 18.49 -1.06 2.12
CA ASP A 88 17.79 -0.35 1.05
C ASP A 88 16.98 0.83 1.58
N LEU A 89 16.17 0.61 2.62
CA LEU A 89 15.39 1.67 3.26
C LEU A 89 16.29 2.78 3.81
N ARG A 90 17.40 2.43 4.47
CA ARG A 90 18.36 3.39 4.99
C ARG A 90 18.99 4.24 3.88
N ALA A 91 19.40 3.61 2.78
CA ALA A 91 19.95 4.32 1.63
C ALA A 91 18.91 5.31 1.03
N LEU A 92 17.64 4.88 0.94
CA LEU A 92 16.56 5.71 0.44
C LEU A 92 16.22 6.88 1.37
N ILE A 93 16.14 6.64 2.68
CA ILE A 93 15.87 7.67 3.68
C ILE A 93 16.98 8.73 3.66
N LEU A 94 18.25 8.32 3.64
CA LEU A 94 19.38 9.26 3.59
C LEU A 94 19.44 10.05 2.29
N LYS A 95 19.00 9.46 1.17
CA LYS A 95 18.92 10.15 -0.11
C LYS A 95 17.75 11.15 -0.15
N ALA A 96 16.57 10.74 0.31
CA ALA A 96 15.36 11.54 0.23
C ALA A 96 15.25 12.59 1.34
N ARG A 97 15.86 12.35 2.51
CA ARG A 97 15.74 13.16 3.73
C ARG A 97 14.30 13.64 3.95
N PRO A 98 13.33 12.72 4.07
CA PRO A 98 11.93 13.11 4.14
C PRO A 98 11.65 13.82 5.46
N GLN A 99 10.88 14.91 5.40
CA GLN A 99 10.27 15.53 6.59
C GLN A 99 9.03 14.77 7.04
N VAL A 100 8.33 14.12 6.10
CA VAL A 100 7.10 13.37 6.36
C VAL A 100 7.21 11.98 5.76
N VAL A 101 6.87 10.96 6.54
CA VAL A 101 6.75 9.58 6.07
C VAL A 101 5.29 9.15 6.11
N VAL A 102 4.78 8.67 4.97
CA VAL A 102 3.41 8.12 4.87
C VAL A 102 3.51 6.60 4.79
N MET A 103 2.89 5.89 5.73
CA MET A 103 2.96 4.42 5.81
C MET A 103 1.74 3.84 6.53
N PRO A 104 1.47 2.53 6.42
CA PRO A 104 0.36 1.91 7.16
C PRO A 104 0.51 2.09 8.68
N HIS A 105 -0.62 2.28 9.37
CA HIS A 105 -0.65 2.34 10.84
C HIS A 105 -0.84 0.94 11.43
N PRO A 106 0.10 0.42 12.25
CA PRO A 106 0.18 -1.00 12.61
C PRO A 106 -0.99 -1.48 13.49
N ALA A 107 -1.57 -0.58 14.29
CA ALA A 107 -2.71 -0.89 15.14
C ALA A 107 -4.06 -0.83 14.40
N ILE A 108 -4.08 -0.34 13.15
CA ILE A 108 -5.33 -0.12 12.39
C ILE A 108 -5.35 -1.00 11.14
N ASP A 109 -4.20 -1.15 10.46
CA ASP A 109 -4.01 -2.02 9.31
C ASP A 109 -3.41 -3.37 9.73
N PRO A 110 -4.21 -4.47 9.76
CA PRO A 110 -3.77 -5.77 10.25
C PRO A 110 -2.81 -6.52 9.33
N HIS A 111 -2.55 -6.01 8.12
CA HIS A 111 -1.86 -6.82 7.13
C HIS A 111 -0.41 -7.09 7.59
N PRO A 112 0.05 -8.36 7.68
CA PRO A 112 1.35 -8.67 8.27
C PRO A 112 2.52 -7.95 7.60
N ASP A 113 2.52 -7.86 6.26
CA ASP A 113 3.57 -7.10 5.56
C ASP A 113 3.49 -5.60 5.81
N HIS A 114 2.32 -5.03 6.08
CA HIS A 114 2.20 -3.60 6.38
C HIS A 114 2.79 -3.27 7.76
N ILE A 115 2.52 -4.12 8.75
CA ILE A 115 3.10 -4.05 10.09
C ILE A 115 4.63 -4.17 9.99
N CYS A 116 5.13 -5.20 9.31
CA CYS A 116 6.57 -5.40 9.16
C CYS A 116 7.23 -4.31 8.30
N ALA A 117 6.59 -3.79 7.25
CA ALA A 117 7.14 -2.70 6.44
C ALA A 117 7.32 -1.43 7.29
N GLN A 118 6.35 -1.10 8.14
CA GLN A 118 6.47 0.01 9.06
C GLN A 118 7.57 -0.23 10.12
N ALA A 119 7.67 -1.46 10.65
CA ALA A 119 8.76 -1.83 11.56
C ALA A 119 10.13 -1.68 10.89
N ALA A 120 10.26 -2.10 9.62
CA ALA A 120 11.50 -1.96 8.85
C ALA A 120 11.91 -0.50 8.66
N VAL A 121 10.95 0.40 8.39
CA VAL A 121 11.23 1.84 8.28
C VAL A 121 11.72 2.41 9.61
N ARG A 122 11.06 2.07 10.73
CA ARG A 122 11.49 2.51 12.07
C ARG A 122 12.87 1.97 12.43
N GLU A 123 13.13 0.70 12.16
CA GLU A 123 14.44 0.08 12.41
C GLU A 123 15.54 0.70 11.53
N ALA A 124 15.24 0.97 10.25
CA ALA A 124 16.19 1.62 9.34
C ALA A 124 16.56 3.03 9.79
N LEU A 125 15.66 3.75 10.47
CA LEU A 125 15.89 5.08 11.05
C LEU A 125 16.80 5.06 12.29
N LEU A 126 16.91 3.94 13.02
CA LEU A 126 17.68 3.88 14.26
C LEU A 126 19.16 4.25 14.03
N GLY A 127 19.65 5.25 14.74
CA GLY A 127 21.04 5.71 14.63
C GLY A 127 21.36 6.51 13.36
N LEU A 128 20.35 6.94 12.59
CA LEU A 128 20.53 7.98 11.57
C LEU A 128 20.47 9.38 12.20
N GLU A 129 21.37 10.27 11.77
CA GLU A 129 21.33 11.68 12.16
C GLU A 129 20.07 12.39 11.64
N TRP A 130 19.62 12.02 10.44
CA TRP A 130 18.36 12.53 9.89
C TRP A 130 17.18 11.72 10.42
N GLN A 131 16.19 12.42 10.97
CA GLN A 131 14.89 11.87 11.37
C GLN A 131 13.77 12.66 10.68
N PRO A 132 12.70 12.00 10.22
CA PRO A 132 11.49 12.70 9.79
C PRO A 132 10.83 13.43 10.96
N ASP A 133 10.08 14.49 10.67
CA ASP A 133 9.35 15.27 11.69
C ASP A 133 7.99 14.64 12.03
N VAL A 134 7.38 13.95 11.05
CA VAL A 134 6.01 13.44 11.12
C VAL A 134 5.87 12.11 10.38
N VAL A 135 5.14 11.19 11.00
CA VAL A 135 4.54 10.02 10.36
C VAL A 135 3.06 10.27 10.15
N LEU A 136 2.59 10.03 8.94
CA LEU A 136 1.17 9.95 8.60
C LEU A 136 0.80 8.48 8.37
N GLY A 137 0.20 7.88 9.40
CA GLY A 137 -0.34 6.53 9.34
C GLY A 137 -1.59 6.48 8.45
N TYR A 138 -1.75 5.47 7.59
CA TYR A 138 -3.03 5.18 6.90
C TYR A 138 -3.48 3.74 7.12
N ALA A 139 -4.69 3.40 6.70
CA ALA A 139 -5.23 2.05 6.75
C ALA A 139 -5.77 1.67 5.38
N ASN A 140 -5.20 0.64 4.78
CA ASN A 140 -5.66 0.05 3.52
C ASN A 140 -6.62 -1.11 3.81
N HIS A 141 -6.26 -1.92 4.81
CA HIS A 141 -7.10 -2.95 5.40
C HIS A 141 -7.53 -2.46 6.79
N LEU A 142 -8.74 -2.77 7.21
CA LEU A 142 -9.19 -2.49 8.57
C LEU A 142 -9.55 -3.80 9.25
N HIS A 143 -9.13 -3.96 10.51
CA HIS A 143 -9.57 -5.07 11.36
C HIS A 143 -11.10 -5.19 11.35
N ASP A 144 -11.60 -6.41 11.11
CA ASP A 144 -12.99 -6.83 11.34
C ASP A 144 -14.10 -5.98 10.68
N ASN A 145 -13.74 -5.13 9.72
CA ASN A 145 -14.72 -4.28 9.03
C ASN A 145 -14.34 -4.05 7.57
N ASP A 146 -14.66 -5.04 6.75
CA ASP A 146 -14.59 -4.96 5.29
C ASP A 146 -15.49 -3.87 4.69
N ARG A 147 -16.38 -3.23 5.45
CA ARG A 147 -17.28 -2.19 4.92
C ARG A 147 -16.75 -0.79 5.10
N TRP A 148 -15.80 -0.58 6.01
CA TRP A 148 -15.19 0.72 6.19
C TRP A 148 -14.44 1.17 4.91
N PRO A 149 -14.48 2.47 4.56
CA PRO A 149 -15.27 3.52 5.20
C PRO A 149 -16.78 3.41 4.93
N MET A 150 -17.57 3.81 5.93
CA MET A 150 -19.04 3.81 5.84
C MET A 150 -19.51 4.96 4.94
N GLY A 151 -20.70 4.80 4.34
CA GLY A 151 -21.27 5.79 3.42
C GLY A 151 -20.81 5.68 1.97
N ASP A 152 -21.32 6.58 1.15
CA ASP A 152 -21.19 6.57 -0.31
C ASP A 152 -19.80 6.99 -0.79
N ALA A 153 -19.40 6.51 -1.96
CA ALA A 153 -18.21 7.03 -2.64
C ALA A 153 -18.31 8.56 -2.79
N TYR A 154 -17.16 9.23 -2.89
CA TYR A 154 -17.05 10.69 -3.00
C TYR A 154 -17.54 11.48 -1.77
N SER A 155 -18.19 10.84 -0.79
CA SER A 155 -18.55 11.48 0.48
C SER A 155 -17.37 11.52 1.46
N GLY A 156 -17.56 12.11 2.63
CA GLY A 156 -16.55 12.15 3.68
C GLY A 156 -16.17 10.74 4.16
N ILE A 157 -14.91 10.58 4.57
CA ILE A 157 -14.44 9.34 5.17
C ILE A 157 -14.85 9.30 6.66
N SER A 158 -15.49 8.21 7.08
CA SER A 158 -15.81 7.98 8.50
C SER A 158 -14.54 7.60 9.26
N LEU A 159 -14.41 8.01 10.52
CA LEU A 159 -13.39 7.42 11.40
C LEU A 159 -13.64 5.90 11.56
N PRO A 160 -12.59 5.06 11.57
CA PRO A 160 -12.76 3.64 11.83
C PRO A 160 -13.14 3.40 13.29
N PRO A 161 -13.81 2.29 13.61
CA PRO A 161 -13.92 1.83 14.99
C PRO A 161 -12.53 1.62 15.60
N VAL A 162 -12.33 2.11 16.81
CA VAL A 162 -11.11 1.90 17.61
C VAL A 162 -11.55 1.19 18.88
N PHE A 163 -11.06 -0.03 19.08
CA PHE A 163 -11.46 -0.87 20.21
C PHE A 163 -10.48 -0.80 21.39
N ASP A 164 -9.24 -0.38 21.14
CA ASP A 164 -8.24 -0.15 22.17
C ASP A 164 -8.29 1.30 22.64
N ALA A 165 -8.79 1.53 23.86
CA ALA A 165 -8.88 2.85 24.46
C ALA A 165 -7.51 3.46 24.82
N ALA A 166 -6.45 2.64 24.88
CA ALA A 166 -5.09 3.12 25.11
C ALA A 166 -4.44 3.69 23.83
N LEU A 167 -5.02 3.42 22.66
CA LEU A 167 -4.47 3.86 21.39
C LEU A 167 -4.74 5.36 21.17
N ALA A 168 -3.73 6.19 21.39
CA ALA A 168 -3.79 7.62 21.09
C ALA A 168 -3.71 7.87 19.57
N LEU A 169 -4.82 8.35 18.98
CA LEU A 169 -4.93 8.61 17.55
C LEU A 169 -5.27 10.08 17.29
N VAL A 170 -4.37 10.78 16.61
CA VAL A 170 -4.57 12.18 16.19
C VAL A 170 -4.97 12.21 14.71
N PRO A 171 -6.25 12.41 14.37
CA PRO A 171 -6.68 12.41 12.98
C PRO A 171 -6.15 13.62 12.22
N TYR A 172 -5.69 13.39 11.01
CA TYR A 172 -5.31 14.41 10.05
C TYR A 172 -6.07 14.17 8.75
N SER A 173 -6.90 15.13 8.35
CA SER A 173 -7.83 14.99 7.23
C SER A 173 -7.52 16.02 6.15
N LEU A 174 -7.31 15.55 4.91
CA LEU A 174 -7.06 16.40 3.75
C LEU A 174 -8.25 16.36 2.81
N GLN A 175 -8.83 17.52 2.50
CA GLN A 175 -9.94 17.60 1.56
C GLN A 175 -9.43 17.50 0.11
N LEU A 176 -10.09 16.66 -0.69
CA LEU A 176 -9.83 16.51 -2.11
C LEU A 176 -10.83 17.33 -2.94
N SER A 177 -10.32 18.00 -3.96
CA SER A 177 -11.16 18.59 -5.01
C SER A 177 -11.84 17.49 -5.83
N VAL A 178 -12.91 17.84 -6.54
CA VAL A 178 -13.59 16.88 -7.44
C VAL A 178 -12.65 16.40 -8.56
N ALA A 179 -11.76 17.27 -9.05
CA ALA A 179 -10.74 16.89 -10.02
C ALA A 179 -9.78 15.83 -9.45
N ALA A 180 -9.24 16.05 -8.24
CA ALA A 180 -8.36 15.09 -7.58
C ALA A 180 -9.07 13.75 -7.30
N GLN A 181 -10.36 13.77 -6.98
CA GLN A 181 -11.14 12.52 -6.82
C GLN A 181 -11.27 11.75 -8.13
N ARG A 182 -11.48 12.44 -9.26
CA ARG A 182 -11.52 11.81 -10.59
C ARG A 182 -10.16 11.24 -10.97
N ASP A 183 -9.08 12.00 -10.75
CA ASP A 183 -7.71 11.51 -11.00
C ASP A 183 -7.39 10.30 -10.15
N LYS A 184 -7.79 10.29 -8.86
CA LYS A 184 -7.65 9.13 -7.98
C LYS A 184 -8.43 7.93 -8.50
N ALA A 185 -9.66 8.12 -9.00
CA ALA A 185 -10.44 7.04 -9.58
C ALA A 185 -9.76 6.45 -10.84
N MET A 186 -9.17 7.28 -11.69
CA MET A 186 -8.41 6.82 -12.86
C MET A 186 -7.13 6.09 -12.43
N ALA A 187 -6.42 6.60 -11.41
CA ALA A 187 -5.26 5.93 -10.84
C ALA A 187 -5.59 4.51 -10.35
N LEU A 188 -6.75 4.32 -9.69
CA LEU A 188 -7.24 2.98 -9.31
C LEU A 188 -7.55 2.12 -10.54
N GLY A 189 -8.15 2.71 -11.58
CA GLY A 189 -8.41 2.03 -12.86
C GLY A 189 -7.15 1.58 -13.60
N MET A 190 -6.01 2.21 -13.36
CA MET A 190 -4.73 1.81 -13.91
C MET A 190 -4.09 0.63 -13.17
N MET A 191 -4.57 0.28 -11.96
CA MET A 191 -4.03 -0.84 -11.19
C MET A 191 -4.64 -2.16 -11.68
N HIS A 192 -3.84 -3.01 -12.30
CA HIS A 192 -4.32 -4.26 -12.89
C HIS A 192 -4.94 -5.23 -11.88
N ASP A 193 -4.56 -5.14 -10.60
CA ASP A 193 -5.17 -5.93 -9.52
C ASP A 193 -6.64 -5.59 -9.25
N LEU A 194 -7.09 -4.40 -9.66
CA LEU A 194 -8.45 -3.91 -9.42
C LEU A 194 -9.39 -4.15 -10.61
N LEU A 195 -8.86 -4.57 -11.76
CA LEU A 195 -9.60 -4.82 -12.99
C LEU A 195 -10.28 -6.19 -13.16
N PRO A 196 -9.90 -7.28 -12.44
CA PRO A 196 -10.55 -8.57 -12.64
C PRO A 196 -12.06 -8.47 -12.44
N PRO A 197 -12.85 -9.09 -13.31
CA PRO A 197 -14.29 -8.91 -13.32
C PRO A 197 -14.90 -9.54 -12.06
N MET A 198 -15.98 -8.95 -11.57
CA MET A 198 -16.65 -9.43 -10.38
C MET A 198 -17.17 -10.88 -10.55
N PRO A 199 -17.06 -11.77 -9.55
CA PRO A 199 -17.71 -13.08 -9.58
C PRO A 199 -19.22 -12.98 -9.76
N PHE A 200 -19.83 -13.90 -10.53
CA PHE A 200 -21.25 -13.88 -10.87
C PHE A 200 -22.18 -13.70 -9.66
N LYS A 201 -21.96 -14.47 -8.58
CA LYS A 201 -22.72 -14.35 -7.32
C LYS A 201 -22.72 -12.93 -6.76
N ARG A 202 -21.59 -12.23 -6.83
CA ARG A 202 -21.49 -10.84 -6.35
C ARG A 202 -22.22 -9.88 -7.31
N ARG A 203 -22.21 -10.11 -8.63
CA ARG A 203 -22.98 -9.31 -9.60
C ARG A 203 -24.48 -9.41 -9.36
N VAL A 204 -25.01 -10.63 -9.17
CA VAL A 204 -26.43 -10.86 -8.84
C VAL A 204 -26.80 -10.15 -7.54
N ARG A 205 -25.98 -10.30 -6.50
CA ARG A 205 -26.18 -9.59 -5.22
C ARG A 205 -26.25 -8.08 -5.40
N ARG A 206 -25.37 -7.49 -6.23
CA ARG A 206 -25.38 -6.04 -6.50
C ARG A 206 -26.62 -5.60 -7.27
N ALA A 207 -27.08 -6.40 -8.24
CA ALA A 207 -28.31 -6.13 -8.96
C ALA A 207 -29.52 -6.10 -8.00
N LEU A 208 -29.64 -7.10 -7.13
CA LEU A 208 -30.68 -7.14 -6.10
C LEU A 208 -30.58 -5.94 -5.14
N GLN A 209 -29.38 -5.59 -4.67
CA GLN A 209 -29.18 -4.43 -3.80
C GLN A 209 -29.53 -3.10 -4.47
N ARG A 210 -29.30 -2.98 -5.79
CA ARG A 210 -29.69 -1.80 -6.56
C ARG A 210 -31.21 -1.70 -6.66
N VAL A 211 -31.89 -2.80 -7.00
CA VAL A 211 -33.35 -2.82 -7.20
C VAL A 211 -34.11 -2.71 -5.87
N LEU A 212 -33.70 -3.44 -4.84
CA LEU A 212 -34.45 -3.56 -3.58
C LEU A 212 -34.05 -2.52 -2.53
N ALA A 213 -32.82 -2.02 -2.57
CA ALA A 213 -32.27 -1.14 -1.54
C ALA A 213 -31.67 0.17 -2.08
N GLY A 214 -31.85 0.47 -3.38
CA GLY A 214 -31.36 1.71 -4.00
C GLY A 214 -29.85 1.89 -3.93
N ARG A 215 -29.07 0.80 -3.77
CA ARG A 215 -27.61 0.94 -3.62
C ARG A 215 -26.94 1.21 -4.97
N HIS A 216 -26.18 2.30 -5.01
CA HIS A 216 -25.37 2.68 -6.16
C HIS A 216 -23.90 2.27 -5.97
N TRP A 217 -23.26 1.90 -7.07
CA TRP A 217 -21.84 1.60 -7.12
C TRP A 217 -21.14 2.65 -7.99
N PRO A 218 -19.87 3.00 -7.70
CA PRO A 218 -19.10 3.92 -8.52
C PRO A 218 -19.08 3.48 -9.98
N ALA A 219 -19.10 4.45 -10.90
CA ALA A 219 -19.11 4.19 -12.33
C ALA A 219 -17.73 3.76 -12.85
N GLU A 220 -16.67 4.13 -12.14
CA GLU A 220 -15.28 3.99 -12.58
C GLU A 220 -14.73 2.58 -12.38
N GLY A 221 -15.39 1.73 -11.58
CA GLY A 221 -14.93 0.35 -11.42
C GLY A 221 -15.81 -0.54 -10.55
N GLU A 222 -15.71 -1.84 -10.81
CA GLU A 222 -16.46 -2.85 -10.06
C GLU A 222 -15.80 -3.22 -8.73
N ASN A 223 -14.50 -3.00 -8.57
CA ASN A 223 -13.81 -3.37 -7.34
C ASN A 223 -14.30 -2.51 -6.16
N GLU A 224 -14.38 -3.11 -4.97
CA GLU A 224 -14.81 -2.38 -3.77
C GLU A 224 -13.86 -1.23 -3.40
N PHE A 225 -12.59 -1.30 -3.82
CA PHE A 225 -11.63 -0.20 -3.68
C PHE A 225 -12.12 1.12 -4.28
N PHE A 226 -12.85 1.12 -5.40
CA PHE A 226 -13.40 2.34 -5.99
C PHE A 226 -14.41 3.02 -5.05
N ARG A 227 -15.20 2.24 -4.32
CA ARG A 227 -16.12 2.77 -3.30
C ARG A 227 -15.35 3.27 -2.08
N LYS A 228 -14.33 2.54 -1.65
CA LYS A 228 -13.62 2.79 -0.39
C LYS A 228 -12.65 3.95 -0.46
N ALA A 229 -11.84 4.00 -1.52
CA ALA A 229 -10.68 4.88 -1.60
C ALA A 229 -11.01 6.26 -2.23
N VAL A 230 -11.96 6.36 -3.16
CA VAL A 230 -12.31 7.65 -3.76
C VAL A 230 -13.30 8.39 -2.85
N ARG A 231 -12.77 9.21 -1.93
CA ARG A 231 -13.54 9.96 -0.91
C ARG A 231 -13.28 11.45 -1.02
N ARG A 232 -14.14 12.27 -0.40
CA ARG A 232 -13.92 13.73 -0.29
C ARG A 232 -12.70 14.08 0.57
N HIS A 233 -12.30 13.18 1.48
CA HIS A 233 -11.13 13.42 2.33
C HIS A 233 -10.22 12.19 2.36
N GLU A 234 -8.90 12.43 2.39
CA GLU A 234 -7.92 11.44 2.84
C GLU A 234 -7.81 11.53 4.36
N LEU A 235 -7.78 10.40 5.05
CA LEU A 235 -7.61 10.33 6.49
C LEU A 235 -6.27 9.68 6.82
N PHE A 236 -5.53 10.35 7.69
CA PHE A 236 -4.29 9.86 8.27
C PHE A 236 -4.32 9.97 9.80
N TRP A 237 -3.42 9.25 10.45
CA TRP A 237 -3.12 9.39 11.87
C TRP A 237 -1.74 9.98 12.04
N CYS A 238 -1.69 11.20 12.56
CA CYS A 238 -0.45 11.93 12.77
C CYS A 238 0.28 11.38 14.00
N ASN A 239 1.55 11.05 13.82
CA ASN A 239 2.46 10.66 14.90
C ASN A 239 3.78 11.42 14.73
N ARG A 240 4.28 12.01 15.81
CA ARG A 240 5.56 12.74 15.86
C ARG A 240 6.66 11.96 16.60
N ASP A 241 6.31 10.81 17.14
CA ASP A 241 7.20 9.90 17.86
C ASP A 241 7.73 8.85 16.87
N LEU A 242 8.97 9.09 16.45
CA LEU A 242 9.71 8.27 15.49
C LEU A 242 10.81 7.46 16.18
#